data_AF-A0A942F3R5-F1
#
_entry.id   AF-A0A942F3R5-F1
#
_cell.length_a   1.000
_cell.length_b   1.000
_cell.length_c   1.000
_cell.angle_alpha   90.00
_cell.angle_beta   90.00
_cell.angle_gamma   90.00
#
_symmetry.space_group_name_H-M   'P 1'
#
loop_
_entity.id
_entity.type
_entity.pdbx_description
1 polymer ?
#
loop_
_entity_poly.entity_id
_entity_poly.type
_entity_poly.pdbx_seq_one_letter_code
_entity_poly.pdbx_strand_id
1 'polypeptide(L)'
;MPFLAASCTHYYYITPTQNVPLLQEKDDFRASASVGGGQEISTVNIQAAWAWRENYALMANYMWADGGEKSNNSGNGNYLDAGVGYFTLLGENFVFETFAGLGYGEQNHRYPTALGNNISYGPSSAYLNFSRLFLQPSIGFSHSAFDIALTPAISNIHFFRVNNARNDPDVAEIDGNKNSFLFEPGITARFGWKYAKLQVQYVHMFNISNPNLKFEADKISLGISIAFSSSY
;
A
#
# COMPACT_ATOMS: atom_id res chain seq x y z
N MET A 1 16.89 -2.20 -29.44
CA MET A 1 16.00 -1.35 -28.63
C MET A 1 16.87 -0.53 -27.71
N PRO A 2 16.90 0.80 -27.86
CA PRO A 2 17.86 1.63 -27.14
C PRO A 2 17.46 1.75 -25.66
N PHE A 3 18.45 1.58 -24.80
CA PHE A 3 18.45 2.00 -23.39
C PHE A 3 18.29 3.54 -23.39
N LEU A 4 17.12 4.04 -22.99
CA LEU A 4 16.90 5.47 -22.77
C LEU A 4 17.40 5.83 -21.37
N ALA A 5 18.07 6.98 -21.29
CA ALA A 5 18.63 7.54 -20.06
C ALA A 5 17.60 7.54 -18.92
N ALA A 6 17.91 6.83 -17.83
CA ALA A 6 17.15 6.88 -16.60
C ALA A 6 17.33 8.27 -15.97
N SER A 7 16.39 9.16 -16.26
CA SER A 7 16.10 10.27 -15.37
C SER A 7 15.46 9.65 -14.13
N CYS A 8 16.19 9.59 -13.01
CA CYS A 8 15.67 9.09 -11.74
C CYS A 8 14.42 9.90 -11.38
N THR A 9 13.25 9.27 -11.43
CA THR A 9 11.99 9.98 -11.20
C THR A 9 11.54 9.69 -9.78
N HIS A 10 11.56 10.71 -8.93
CA HIS A 10 11.19 10.54 -7.55
C HIS A 10 9.67 10.32 -7.43
N TYR A 11 9.25 9.17 -6.91
CA TYR A 11 7.86 8.90 -6.57
C TYR A 11 7.57 9.24 -5.11
N TYR A 12 6.43 9.88 -4.86
CA TYR A 12 6.06 10.44 -3.56
C TYR A 12 4.90 9.72 -2.89
N TYR A 13 4.42 8.63 -3.49
CA TYR A 13 3.43 7.76 -2.87
C TYR A 13 3.39 6.45 -3.63
N ILE A 14 3.24 5.35 -2.88
CA ILE A 14 2.87 4.05 -3.42
C ILE A 14 1.70 3.52 -2.59
N THR A 15 0.73 2.88 -3.22
CA THR A 15 -0.39 2.28 -2.50
C THR A 15 0.10 1.21 -1.51
N PRO A 16 -0.44 1.16 -0.28
CA PRO A 16 -0.29 -0.02 0.59
C PRO A 16 -0.79 -1.29 -0.09
N THR A 17 -0.25 -2.45 0.30
CA THR A 17 -0.81 -3.75 -0.08
C THR A 17 -2.20 -3.86 0.55
N GLN A 18 -3.19 -4.29 -0.21
CA GLN A 18 -4.58 -4.39 0.23
C GLN A 18 -4.74 -5.59 1.17
N ASN A 19 -5.35 -5.36 2.33
CA ASN A 19 -5.62 -6.42 3.30
C ASN A 19 -6.93 -7.10 2.96
N VAL A 20 -6.84 -8.26 2.32
CA VAL A 20 -7.98 -9.03 1.82
C VAL A 20 -8.10 -10.32 2.65
N PRO A 21 -8.52 -10.28 3.92
CA PRO A 21 -8.39 -11.42 4.80
C PRO A 21 -9.29 -12.58 4.42
N LEU A 22 -10.44 -12.38 3.76
CA LEU A 22 -11.40 -13.44 3.46
C LEU A 22 -11.78 -14.24 4.72
N LEU A 23 -12.21 -13.50 5.74
CA LEU A 23 -12.71 -14.06 7.00
C LEU A 23 -14.05 -14.76 6.73
N GLN A 24 -14.26 -15.92 7.34
CA GLN A 24 -15.42 -16.77 7.10
C GLN A 24 -16.32 -16.87 8.31
N GLU A 25 -15.75 -16.81 9.51
CA GLU A 25 -16.49 -16.94 10.76
C GLU A 25 -15.96 -16.04 11.87
N LYS A 26 -16.71 -15.98 12.98
CA LYS A 26 -16.28 -15.30 14.19
C LYS A 26 -15.00 -15.95 14.72
N ASP A 27 -14.12 -15.12 15.27
CA ASP A 27 -12.82 -15.50 15.84
C ASP A 27 -11.79 -15.97 14.80
N ASP A 28 -12.10 -15.86 13.50
CA ASP A 28 -11.11 -15.96 12.43
C ASP A 28 -10.08 -14.83 12.56
N PHE A 29 -8.82 -15.23 12.53
CA PHE A 29 -7.68 -14.33 12.52
C PHE A 29 -6.79 -14.63 11.31
N ARG A 30 -6.44 -13.59 10.55
CA ARG A 30 -5.48 -13.68 9.45
C ARG A 30 -4.35 -12.71 9.67
N ALA A 31 -3.13 -13.18 9.44
CA ALA A 31 -1.93 -12.35 9.43
C ALA A 31 -1.17 -12.60 8.12
N SER A 32 -0.53 -11.56 7.58
CA SER A 32 0.34 -11.73 6.44
C SER A 32 1.55 -10.81 6.51
N ALA A 33 2.64 -11.26 5.89
CA ALA A 33 3.83 -10.47 5.67
C ALA A 33 4.23 -10.59 4.20
N SER A 34 4.53 -9.48 3.54
CA SER A 34 4.88 -9.46 2.12
C SER A 34 5.94 -8.41 1.81
N VAL A 35 6.82 -8.75 0.88
CA VAL A 35 7.69 -7.79 0.20
C VAL A 35 7.06 -7.43 -1.13
N GLY A 36 7.31 -6.23 -1.64
CA GLY A 36 6.75 -5.80 -2.91
C GLY A 36 7.30 -4.46 -3.35
N GLY A 37 6.70 -3.88 -4.36
CA GLY A 37 7.13 -2.61 -4.90
C GLY A 37 6.59 -2.41 -6.31
N GLY A 38 6.95 -1.29 -6.92
CA GLY A 38 6.74 -1.03 -8.34
C GLY A 38 8.06 -0.79 -9.05
N GLN A 39 8.17 0.34 -9.76
CA GLN A 39 9.31 0.69 -10.58
C GLN A 39 10.53 1.13 -9.76
N GLU A 40 10.35 2.01 -8.77
CA GLU A 40 11.46 2.61 -8.02
C GLU A 40 11.34 2.44 -6.50
N ILE A 41 10.14 2.11 -5.98
CA ILE A 41 9.90 1.91 -4.56
C ILE A 41 9.79 0.42 -4.23
N SER A 42 10.60 -0.02 -3.26
CA SER A 42 10.47 -1.31 -2.59
C SER A 42 9.72 -1.16 -1.27
N THR A 43 8.98 -2.19 -0.86
CA THR A 43 8.11 -2.18 0.31
C THR A 43 8.19 -3.46 1.11
N VAL A 44 8.04 -3.35 2.42
CA VAL A 44 7.79 -4.45 3.36
C VAL A 44 6.45 -4.16 4.03
N ASN A 45 5.55 -5.13 4.04
CA ASN A 45 4.18 -4.97 4.49
C ASN A 45 3.86 -6.05 5.53
N ILE A 46 3.21 -5.67 6.61
CA ILE A 46 2.67 -6.55 7.66
C ILE A 46 1.20 -6.20 7.81
N GLN A 47 0.33 -7.20 7.80
CA GLN A 47 -1.11 -7.01 7.82
C GLN A 47 -1.74 -8.02 8.77
N ALA A 48 -2.78 -7.60 9.49
CA ALA A 48 -3.55 -8.47 10.35
C ALA A 48 -5.03 -8.10 10.27
N ALA A 49 -5.90 -9.10 10.41
CA ALA A 49 -7.34 -8.92 10.52
C ALA A 49 -7.95 -9.95 11.47
N TRP A 50 -9.00 -9.55 12.18
CA TRP A 50 -9.67 -10.37 13.18
C TRP A 50 -11.18 -10.17 13.14
N ALA A 51 -11.93 -11.26 13.01
CA ALA A 51 -13.38 -11.28 13.13
C ALA A 51 -13.81 -11.27 14.61
N TRP A 52 -13.94 -10.09 15.21
CA TRP A 52 -14.26 -9.96 16.65
C TRP A 52 -15.68 -10.46 17.05
N ARG A 53 -16.56 -10.66 16.07
CA ARG A 53 -18.01 -10.92 16.14
C ARG A 53 -18.44 -11.49 14.79
N GLU A 54 -19.61 -12.09 14.77
CA GLU A 54 -20.27 -12.53 13.53
C GLU A 54 -20.32 -11.36 12.53
N ASN A 55 -19.81 -11.60 11.33
CA ASN A 55 -19.82 -10.67 10.20
C ASN A 55 -19.09 -9.34 10.39
N TYR A 56 -18.41 -9.11 11.52
CA TYR A 56 -17.67 -7.87 11.76
C TYR A 56 -16.22 -8.14 12.10
N ALA A 57 -15.34 -7.33 11.53
CA ALA A 57 -13.91 -7.51 11.67
C ALA A 57 -13.16 -6.20 11.85
N LEU A 58 -11.98 -6.31 12.44
CA LEU A 58 -10.96 -5.29 12.48
C LEU A 58 -9.82 -5.64 11.55
N MET A 59 -9.11 -4.64 11.07
CA MET A 59 -7.84 -4.83 10.41
C MET A 59 -6.84 -3.74 10.74
N ALA A 60 -5.56 -4.09 10.64
CA ALA A 60 -4.43 -3.18 10.77
C ALA A 60 -3.35 -3.55 9.75
N ASN A 61 -2.75 -2.54 9.14
CA ASN A 61 -1.71 -2.69 8.14
C ASN A 61 -0.55 -1.75 8.46
N TYR A 62 0.65 -2.26 8.35
CA TYR A 62 1.88 -1.49 8.39
C TYR A 62 2.65 -1.72 7.09
N MET A 63 3.12 -0.64 6.48
CA MET A 63 4.03 -0.69 5.34
C MET A 63 5.22 0.21 5.61
N TRP A 64 6.41 -0.34 5.38
CA TRP A 64 7.64 0.42 5.23
C TRP A 64 7.99 0.45 3.74
N ALA A 65 8.39 1.62 3.24
CA ALA A 65 8.77 1.85 1.86
C ALA A 65 10.16 2.49 1.79
N ASP A 66 10.95 2.08 0.81
CA ASP A 66 12.29 2.59 0.51
C ASP A 66 12.50 2.59 -1.00
N GLY A 67 13.05 3.67 -1.54
CA GLY A 67 13.25 3.85 -2.98
C GLY A 67 14.41 4.77 -3.30
N GLY A 68 14.88 4.68 -4.54
CA GLY A 68 16.01 5.45 -5.06
C GLY A 68 17.40 4.83 -4.80
N GLU A 69 18.44 5.55 -5.21
CA GLU A 69 19.82 5.11 -5.07
C GLU A 69 20.39 5.48 -3.69
N LYS A 70 20.77 4.46 -2.91
CA LYS A 70 21.27 4.57 -1.52
C LYS A 70 22.42 5.56 -1.33
N SER A 71 23.16 5.92 -2.38
CA SER A 71 24.27 6.86 -2.28
C SER A 71 23.85 8.32 -2.48
N ASN A 72 22.83 8.63 -3.30
CA ASN A 72 22.70 9.99 -3.87
C ASN A 72 21.28 10.59 -3.92
N ASN A 73 20.22 9.79 -4.09
CA ASN A 73 18.82 10.27 -4.23
C ASN A 73 17.89 9.18 -3.71
N SER A 74 17.36 9.34 -2.49
CA SER A 74 16.59 8.28 -1.83
C SER A 74 15.38 8.82 -1.10
N GLY A 75 14.38 7.97 -0.96
CA GLY A 75 13.16 8.23 -0.20
C GLY A 75 12.84 7.03 0.67
N ASN A 76 12.34 7.28 1.88
CA ASN A 76 11.73 6.24 2.69
C ASN A 76 10.46 6.74 3.34
N GLY A 77 9.60 5.82 3.78
CA GLY A 77 8.39 6.16 4.50
C GLY A 77 7.78 5.01 5.27
N ASN A 78 6.96 5.37 6.25
CA ASN A 78 6.18 4.46 7.09
C ASN A 78 4.70 4.80 6.91
N TYR A 79 3.88 3.75 6.86
CA TYR A 79 2.46 3.84 6.59
C TYR A 79 1.75 2.92 7.58
N LEU A 80 0.74 3.42 8.26
CA LEU A 80 -0.06 2.67 9.21
C LEU A 80 -1.54 2.92 8.89
N ASP A 81 -2.25 1.85 8.57
CA ASP A 81 -3.69 1.87 8.34
C ASP A 81 -4.40 1.01 9.39
N ALA A 82 -5.58 1.46 9.82
CA ALA A 82 -6.49 0.68 10.66
C ALA A 82 -7.91 0.85 10.15
N GLY A 83 -8.71 -0.22 10.24
CA GLY A 83 -10.06 -0.21 9.72
C GLY A 83 -10.98 -1.19 10.42
N VAL A 84 -12.27 -0.98 10.19
CA VAL A 84 -13.35 -1.88 10.59
C VAL A 84 -14.06 -2.35 9.33
N GLY A 85 -14.63 -3.55 9.36
CA GLY A 85 -15.28 -4.10 8.19
C GLY A 85 -16.43 -5.02 8.52
N TYR A 86 -17.21 -5.28 7.48
CA TYR A 86 -18.25 -6.28 7.44
C TYR A 86 -17.84 -7.38 6.48
N PHE A 87 -18.08 -8.65 6.83
CA PHE A 87 -17.86 -9.79 5.95
C PHE A 87 -19.06 -10.72 5.98
N THR A 88 -19.28 -11.45 4.89
CA THR A 88 -20.32 -12.47 4.80
C THR A 88 -19.91 -13.57 3.86
N LEU A 89 -20.29 -14.79 4.19
CA LEU A 89 -20.24 -15.93 3.28
C LEU A 89 -21.37 -15.81 2.25
N LEU A 90 -21.05 -16.11 1.00
CA LEU A 90 -21.96 -16.21 -0.13
C LEU A 90 -21.95 -17.67 -0.63
N GLY A 91 -22.60 -18.55 0.12
CA GLY A 91 -22.48 -20.01 -0.07
C GLY A 91 -21.31 -20.57 0.75
N GLU A 92 -20.64 -21.61 0.24
CA GLU A 92 -19.63 -22.36 1.02
C GLU A 92 -18.22 -21.75 0.97
N ASN A 93 -17.83 -21.13 -0.15
CA ASN A 93 -16.45 -20.70 -0.37
C ASN A 93 -16.30 -19.25 -0.83
N PHE A 94 -17.38 -18.58 -1.20
CA PHE A 94 -17.30 -17.16 -1.56
C PHE A 94 -17.45 -16.30 -0.33
N VAL A 95 -16.59 -15.29 -0.21
CA VAL A 95 -16.63 -14.28 0.84
C VAL A 95 -16.79 -12.93 0.15
N PHE A 96 -17.78 -12.17 0.59
CA PHE A 96 -17.84 -10.74 0.35
C PHE A 96 -17.44 -10.03 1.64
N GLU A 97 -16.50 -9.10 1.54
CA GLU A 97 -16.08 -8.28 2.67
C GLU A 97 -15.93 -6.82 2.23
N THR A 98 -16.14 -5.91 3.16
CA THR A 98 -15.91 -4.49 2.94
C THR A 98 -15.30 -3.89 4.17
N PHE A 99 -14.16 -3.24 4.01
CA PHE A 99 -13.46 -2.55 5.08
C PHE A 99 -13.40 -1.06 4.79
N ALA A 100 -13.65 -0.25 5.80
CA ALA A 100 -13.41 1.18 5.77
C ALA A 100 -12.48 1.57 6.91
N GLY A 101 -11.65 2.57 6.70
CA GLY A 101 -10.69 2.95 7.72
C GLY A 101 -9.89 4.19 7.39
N LEU A 102 -8.97 4.47 8.30
CA LEU A 102 -8.06 5.60 8.22
C LEU A 102 -6.61 5.14 8.29
N GLY A 103 -5.75 5.97 7.73
CA GLY A 103 -4.33 5.74 7.60
C GLY A 103 -3.53 6.99 7.89
N TYR A 104 -2.29 6.78 8.30
CA TYR A 104 -1.29 7.82 8.47
C TYR A 104 -0.01 7.38 7.77
N GLY A 105 0.60 8.31 7.04
CA GLY A 105 1.88 8.10 6.41
C GLY A 105 2.86 9.23 6.67
N GLU A 106 4.13 8.87 6.76
CA GLU A 106 5.25 9.80 6.80
C GLU A 106 6.30 9.39 5.78
N GLN A 107 6.94 10.38 5.16
CA GLN A 107 7.94 10.17 4.14
C GLN A 107 9.08 11.18 4.27
N ASN A 108 10.30 10.69 4.10
CA ASN A 108 11.51 11.49 4.08
C ASN A 108 12.23 11.25 2.75
N HIS A 109 12.48 12.34 2.02
CA HIS A 109 13.20 12.32 0.75
C HIS A 109 14.49 13.10 0.87
N ARG A 110 15.57 12.58 0.30
CA ARG A 110 16.90 13.17 0.28
C ARG A 110 17.36 13.34 -1.14
N TYR A 111 17.90 14.52 -1.44
CA TYR A 111 18.34 14.87 -2.78
C TYR A 111 19.81 15.30 -2.79
N PRO A 112 20.53 15.09 -3.91
CA PRO A 112 21.88 15.59 -4.05
C PRO A 112 21.86 17.11 -4.19
N THR A 113 22.78 17.79 -3.50
CA THR A 113 23.02 19.23 -3.66
C THR A 113 24.28 19.41 -4.52
N ALA A 114 24.15 20.03 -5.69
CA ALA A 114 25.31 20.33 -6.54
C ALA A 114 25.93 21.67 -6.09
N LEU A 115 27.12 21.63 -5.50
CA LEU A 115 27.93 22.80 -5.16
C LEU A 115 29.25 22.75 -5.94
N GLY A 116 29.23 23.14 -7.22
CA GLY A 116 30.41 23.12 -8.09
C GLY A 116 30.92 21.71 -8.44
N ASN A 117 32.23 21.57 -8.68
CA ASN A 117 32.89 20.31 -9.07
C ASN A 117 32.97 19.24 -7.95
N ASN A 118 32.41 19.53 -6.76
CA ASN A 118 32.30 18.58 -5.66
C ASN A 118 30.83 18.41 -5.28
N ILE A 119 30.31 17.19 -5.38
CA ILE A 119 28.98 16.86 -4.87
C ILE A 119 29.11 16.78 -3.35
N SER A 120 28.49 17.73 -2.65
CA SER A 120 28.47 17.79 -1.19
C SER A 120 27.05 17.60 -0.69
N TYR A 121 26.84 16.64 0.21
CA TYR A 121 25.51 16.27 0.70
C TYR A 121 25.16 17.14 1.93
N GLY A 122 24.47 18.26 1.70
CA GLY A 122 23.81 19.12 2.71
C GLY A 122 22.27 19.04 2.62
N PRO A 123 21.50 19.74 3.48
CA PRO A 123 20.15 19.37 3.97
C PRO A 123 18.99 19.60 2.98
N SER A 124 19.17 19.30 1.70
CA SER A 124 18.08 19.31 0.72
C SER A 124 17.23 18.05 0.93
N SER A 125 16.28 18.14 1.85
CA SER A 125 15.30 17.08 2.12
C SER A 125 13.88 17.58 1.92
N ALA A 126 12.99 16.67 1.51
CA ALA A 126 11.56 16.90 1.58
C ALA A 126 10.95 15.98 2.64
N TYR A 127 9.99 16.51 3.39
CA TYR A 127 9.26 15.76 4.40
C TYR A 127 7.77 15.90 4.14
N LEU A 128 7.09 14.77 4.03
CA LEU A 128 5.66 14.72 3.77
C LEU A 128 4.97 13.89 4.84
N ASN A 129 3.86 14.40 5.35
CA ASN A 129 2.90 13.60 6.10
C ASN A 129 1.54 13.72 5.45
N PHE A 130 0.85 12.59 5.41
CA PHE A 130 -0.49 12.52 4.90
C PHE A 130 -1.35 11.59 5.74
N SER A 131 -2.65 11.83 5.68
CA SER A 131 -3.67 10.91 6.15
C SER A 131 -4.31 10.24 4.94
N ARG A 132 -4.77 9.00 5.12
CA ARG A 132 -5.53 8.25 4.11
C ARG A 132 -6.89 7.89 4.68
N LEU A 133 -7.96 8.12 3.95
CA LEU A 133 -9.28 7.56 4.22
C LEU A 133 -9.55 6.55 3.12
N PHE A 134 -9.98 5.33 3.45
CA PHE A 134 -10.19 4.30 2.44
C PHE A 134 -11.50 3.53 2.65
N LEU A 135 -12.02 3.01 1.53
CA LEU A 135 -13.08 2.03 1.46
C LEU A 135 -12.64 0.91 0.50
N GLN A 136 -12.66 -0.32 0.99
CA GLN A 136 -12.12 -1.48 0.32
C GLN A 136 -13.15 -2.60 0.32
N PRO A 137 -14.11 -2.61 -0.63
CA PRO A 137 -14.89 -3.80 -0.91
C PRO A 137 -14.01 -4.86 -1.56
N SER A 138 -14.27 -6.12 -1.26
CA SER A 138 -13.67 -7.24 -1.97
C SER A 138 -14.67 -8.39 -2.10
N ILE A 139 -14.48 -9.18 -3.15
CA ILE A 139 -15.14 -10.46 -3.31
C ILE A 139 -14.07 -11.49 -3.62
N GLY A 140 -14.10 -12.61 -2.92
CA GLY A 140 -13.12 -13.66 -3.09
C GLY A 140 -13.69 -15.04 -2.91
N PHE A 141 -12.97 -16.00 -3.48
CA PHE A 141 -13.17 -17.43 -3.26
C PHE A 141 -12.06 -17.93 -2.34
N SER A 142 -12.43 -18.60 -1.26
CA SER A 142 -11.55 -19.13 -0.21
C SER A 142 -11.70 -20.65 -0.13
N HIS A 143 -10.61 -21.36 -0.40
CA HIS A 143 -10.57 -22.82 -0.32
C HIS A 143 -9.33 -23.28 0.45
N SER A 144 -9.30 -24.53 0.90
CA SER A 144 -8.17 -25.07 1.69
C SER A 144 -6.81 -24.96 0.96
N ALA A 145 -6.80 -25.06 -0.37
CA ALA A 145 -5.58 -25.05 -1.18
C ALA A 145 -5.27 -23.71 -1.86
N PHE A 146 -6.27 -22.88 -2.14
CA PHE A 146 -6.07 -21.62 -2.85
C PHE A 146 -7.13 -20.58 -2.49
N ASP A 147 -6.77 -19.30 -2.59
CA ASP A 147 -7.69 -18.18 -2.53
C ASP A 147 -7.52 -17.30 -3.77
N ILE A 148 -8.60 -16.68 -4.24
CA ILE A 148 -8.54 -15.61 -5.24
C ILE A 148 -9.53 -14.52 -4.87
N ALA A 149 -9.15 -13.25 -5.01
CA ALA A 149 -10.01 -12.13 -4.66
C ALA A 149 -9.78 -10.91 -5.56
N LEU A 150 -10.87 -10.19 -5.83
CA LEU A 150 -10.88 -8.91 -6.51
C LEU A 150 -11.26 -7.82 -5.53
N THR A 151 -10.53 -6.71 -5.56
CA THR A 151 -10.64 -5.63 -4.57
C THR A 151 -10.59 -4.26 -5.26
N PRO A 152 -11.74 -3.68 -5.63
CA PRO A 152 -11.80 -2.32 -6.17
C PRO A 152 -11.80 -1.29 -5.03
N ALA A 153 -10.62 -1.04 -4.46
CA ALA A 153 -10.50 -0.08 -3.37
C ALA A 153 -10.59 1.37 -3.88
N ILE A 154 -11.10 2.25 -3.03
CA ILE A 154 -11.02 3.70 -3.22
C ILE A 154 -10.36 4.31 -1.99
N SER A 155 -9.57 5.35 -2.20
CA SER A 155 -9.00 6.11 -1.09
C SER A 155 -8.89 7.59 -1.40
N ASN A 156 -8.85 8.39 -0.33
CA ASN A 156 -8.52 9.80 -0.39
C ASN A 156 -7.30 10.02 0.49
N ILE A 157 -6.23 10.54 -0.09
CA ILE A 157 -5.05 10.96 0.66
C ILE A 157 -5.05 12.47 0.81
N HIS A 158 -4.65 12.93 1.99
CA HIS A 158 -4.55 14.35 2.34
C HIS A 158 -3.18 14.65 2.95
N PHE A 159 -2.33 15.36 2.21
CA PHE A 159 -1.03 15.83 2.67
C PHE A 159 -1.20 17.07 3.56
N PHE A 160 -1.22 16.89 4.88
CA PHE A 160 -1.38 17.99 5.84
C PHE A 160 -0.06 18.65 6.23
N ARG A 161 1.08 18.00 5.95
CA ARG A 161 2.42 18.60 6.14
C ARG A 161 3.28 18.30 4.92
N VAL A 162 3.79 19.35 4.31
CA VAL A 162 4.78 19.27 3.24
C VAL A 162 5.87 20.29 3.56
N ASN A 163 7.10 19.81 3.69
CA ASN A 163 8.27 20.65 3.82
C ASN A 163 9.14 20.43 2.59
N ASN A 164 9.34 21.48 1.80
CA ASN A 164 10.10 21.45 0.57
C ASN A 164 11.37 22.30 0.69
N ALA A 165 12.32 21.87 1.52
CA ALA A 165 13.55 22.66 1.76
C ALA A 165 14.40 22.85 0.49
N ARG A 166 14.22 22.00 -0.52
CA ARG A 166 14.92 22.06 -1.82
C ARG A 166 14.23 22.96 -2.86
N ASN A 167 12.96 23.35 -2.64
CA ASN A 167 12.09 23.88 -3.70
C ASN A 167 12.00 22.91 -4.90
N ASP A 168 11.90 21.61 -4.62
CA ASP A 168 11.67 20.59 -5.64
C ASP A 168 10.28 20.81 -6.28
N PRO A 169 10.18 20.91 -7.62
CA PRO A 169 8.92 21.23 -8.28
C PRO A 169 7.85 20.16 -8.07
N ASP A 170 8.24 18.88 -8.03
CA ASP A 170 7.28 17.78 -7.84
C ASP A 170 6.69 17.85 -6.41
N VAL A 171 7.51 18.20 -5.41
CA VAL A 171 7.04 18.42 -4.02
C VAL A 171 6.16 19.67 -3.91
N ALA A 172 6.50 20.73 -4.65
CA ALA A 172 5.67 21.95 -4.70
C ALA A 172 4.30 21.67 -5.35
N GLU A 173 4.25 20.79 -6.36
CA GLU A 173 2.99 20.36 -6.97
C GLU A 173 2.11 19.60 -5.97
N ILE A 174 2.70 18.74 -5.13
CA ILE A 174 1.98 18.06 -4.05
C ILE A 174 1.47 19.06 -3.00
N ASP A 175 2.27 20.05 -2.62
CA ASP A 175 1.83 21.09 -1.67
C ASP A 175 0.70 21.96 -2.26
N GLY A 176 0.69 22.17 -3.57
CA GLY A 176 -0.43 22.80 -4.29
C GLY A 176 -1.68 21.91 -4.38
N ASN A 177 -1.51 20.58 -4.39
CA ASN A 177 -2.56 19.59 -4.62
C ASN A 177 -2.65 18.56 -3.48
N LYS A 178 -2.89 19.05 -2.26
CA LYS A 178 -2.82 18.25 -1.03
C LYS A 178 -3.80 17.07 -0.96
N ASN A 179 -4.88 17.09 -1.74
CA ASN A 179 -5.91 16.05 -1.70
C ASN A 179 -5.87 15.22 -2.99
N SER A 180 -5.67 13.91 -2.89
CA SER A 180 -5.77 13.01 -4.04
C SER A 180 -6.81 11.90 -3.83
N PHE A 181 -7.77 11.80 -4.74
CA PHE A 181 -8.72 10.68 -4.82
C PHE A 181 -8.15 9.58 -5.71
N LEU A 182 -8.02 8.39 -5.13
CA LEU A 182 -7.40 7.24 -5.74
C LEU A 182 -8.44 6.15 -5.95
N PHE A 183 -8.41 5.53 -7.14
CA PHE A 183 -9.06 4.25 -7.39
C PHE A 183 -7.98 3.19 -7.55
N GLU A 184 -8.04 2.17 -6.71
CA GLU A 184 -6.96 1.22 -6.49
C GLU A 184 -7.50 -0.21 -6.74
N PRO A 185 -7.82 -0.62 -7.98
CA PRO A 185 -8.20 -2.00 -8.26
C PRO A 185 -7.04 -2.96 -8.01
N GLY A 186 -7.32 -4.03 -7.25
CA GLY A 186 -6.37 -5.07 -6.95
C GLY A 186 -6.91 -6.48 -7.17
N ILE A 187 -5.99 -7.39 -7.45
CA ILE A 187 -6.22 -8.83 -7.50
C ILE A 187 -5.25 -9.52 -6.55
N THR A 188 -5.78 -10.42 -5.72
CA THR A 188 -5.00 -11.25 -4.80
C THR A 188 -5.19 -12.70 -5.19
N ALA A 189 -4.09 -13.45 -5.26
CA ALA A 189 -4.10 -14.89 -5.39
C ALA A 189 -3.24 -15.51 -4.29
N ARG A 190 -3.72 -16.59 -3.69
CA ARG A 190 -2.99 -17.34 -2.67
C ARG A 190 -2.99 -18.81 -3.00
N PHE A 191 -1.87 -19.48 -2.78
CA PHE A 191 -1.72 -20.92 -3.03
C PHE A 191 -0.92 -21.56 -1.90
N GLY A 192 -1.33 -22.74 -1.45
CA GLY A 192 -0.60 -23.48 -0.43
C GLY A 192 -1.49 -24.38 0.41
N TRP A 193 -1.27 -24.36 1.71
CA TRP A 193 -1.99 -25.20 2.68
C TRP A 193 -3.05 -24.40 3.42
N LYS A 194 -3.92 -25.15 4.11
CA LYS A 194 -5.05 -24.64 4.90
C LYS A 194 -4.70 -23.45 5.79
N TYR A 195 -3.57 -23.51 6.51
CA TYR A 195 -3.16 -22.49 7.48
C TYR A 195 -2.06 -21.54 6.98
N ALA A 196 -1.38 -21.88 5.88
CA ALA A 196 -0.25 -21.11 5.38
C ALA A 196 -0.23 -21.15 3.86
N LYS A 197 -0.42 -19.97 3.25
CA LYS A 197 -0.45 -19.80 1.79
C LYS A 197 0.56 -18.76 1.35
N LEU A 198 1.22 -19.03 0.24
CA LEU A 198 1.95 -18.02 -0.50
C LEU A 198 0.93 -17.04 -1.10
N GLN A 199 1.16 -15.74 -0.97
CA GLN A 199 0.31 -14.68 -1.47
C GLN A 199 1.03 -13.91 -2.57
N VAL A 200 0.36 -13.69 -3.69
CA VAL A 200 0.72 -12.72 -4.72
C VAL A 200 -0.42 -11.73 -4.85
N GLN A 201 -0.09 -10.44 -4.86
CA GLN A 201 -1.08 -9.39 -5.09
C GLN A 201 -0.53 -8.36 -6.06
N TYR A 202 -1.37 -7.96 -7.00
CA TYR A 202 -1.14 -6.82 -7.88
C TYR A 202 -2.22 -5.77 -7.61
N VAL A 203 -1.79 -4.51 -7.48
CA VAL A 203 -2.66 -3.34 -7.34
C VAL A 203 -2.21 -2.31 -8.38
N HIS A 204 -3.16 -1.81 -9.14
CA HIS A 204 -2.96 -0.63 -9.97
C HIS A 204 -3.69 0.55 -9.32
N MET A 205 -3.10 1.73 -9.33
CA MET A 205 -3.62 2.94 -8.70
C MET A 205 -3.77 4.04 -9.74
N PHE A 206 -5.00 4.55 -9.83
CA PHE A 206 -5.37 5.71 -10.63
C PHE A 206 -5.56 6.91 -9.70
N ASN A 207 -4.73 7.95 -9.83
CA ASN A 207 -4.99 9.24 -9.19
C ASN A 207 -5.98 10.04 -10.04
N ILE A 208 -7.26 9.97 -9.69
CA ILE A 208 -8.36 10.56 -10.46
C ILE A 208 -8.34 12.09 -10.39
N SER A 209 -7.99 12.65 -9.22
CA SER A 209 -8.05 14.10 -9.03
C SER A 209 -6.77 14.81 -9.46
N ASN A 210 -5.60 14.17 -9.32
CA ASN A 210 -4.30 14.78 -9.67
C ASN A 210 -3.42 13.79 -10.45
N PRO A 211 -3.77 13.49 -11.71
CA PRO A 211 -3.07 12.47 -12.51
C PRO A 211 -1.61 12.81 -12.83
N ASN A 212 -1.21 14.07 -12.66
CA ASN A 212 0.16 14.53 -12.90
C ASN A 212 1.09 14.33 -11.69
N LEU A 213 0.53 14.11 -10.49
CA LEU A 213 1.36 13.85 -9.32
C LEU A 213 2.14 12.55 -9.51
N LYS A 214 3.42 12.60 -9.16
CA LYS A 214 4.34 11.47 -9.32
C LYS A 214 4.13 10.42 -8.24
N PHE A 215 3.06 9.66 -8.39
CA PHE A 215 2.78 8.47 -7.59
C PHE A 215 3.06 7.21 -8.38
N GLU A 216 3.51 6.18 -7.67
CA GLU A 216 3.84 4.90 -8.26
C GLU A 216 2.54 4.11 -8.48
N ALA A 217 2.11 4.04 -9.74
CA ALA A 217 0.81 3.51 -10.11
C ALA A 217 0.70 2.00 -9.91
N ASP A 218 1.76 1.25 -10.20
CA ASP A 218 1.76 -0.21 -10.13
C ASP A 218 2.47 -0.69 -8.87
N LYS A 219 1.85 -1.65 -8.17
CA LYS A 219 2.48 -2.39 -7.09
C LYS A 219 2.24 -3.89 -7.23
N ILE A 220 3.32 -4.65 -7.16
CA ILE A 220 3.29 -6.12 -7.03
C ILE A 220 3.84 -6.47 -5.65
N SER A 221 3.22 -7.43 -4.98
CA SER A 221 3.73 -7.97 -3.72
C SER A 221 3.67 -9.49 -3.67
N LEU A 222 4.66 -10.07 -2.99
CA LEU A 222 4.84 -11.49 -2.74
C LEU A 222 5.02 -11.69 -1.24
N GLY A 223 4.29 -12.63 -0.65
CA GLY A 223 4.33 -12.84 0.79
C GLY A 223 3.75 -14.15 1.24
N ILE A 224 3.55 -14.26 2.55
CA ILE A 224 2.91 -15.41 3.20
C ILE A 224 1.70 -14.89 3.97
N SER A 225 0.58 -15.59 3.83
CA SER A 225 -0.63 -15.40 4.62
C SER A 225 -0.82 -16.61 5.53
N ILE A 226 -1.05 -16.35 6.80
CA ILE A 226 -1.33 -17.34 7.83
C ILE A 226 -2.77 -17.15 8.31
N ALA A 227 -3.51 -18.25 8.43
CA ALA A 227 -4.88 -18.27 8.92
C ALA A 227 -4.97 -19.08 10.21
N PHE A 228 -5.64 -18.51 11.21
CA PHE A 228 -6.01 -19.16 12.46
C PHE A 228 -7.54 -19.06 12.56
N SER A 229 -8.21 -20.20 12.56
CA SER A 229 -9.67 -20.29 12.55
C SER A 229 -10.11 -21.38 13.51
N SER A 230 -11.23 -21.16 14.20
CA SER A 230 -11.74 -22.05 15.25
C SER A 230 -12.46 -23.26 14.69
N SER A 231 -13.06 -23.19 13.50
CA SER A 231 -13.80 -24.29 12.91
C SER A 231 -13.03 -24.87 11.73
N TYR A 232 -12.26 -25.92 12.06
CA TYR A 232 -11.53 -26.68 11.06
C TYR A 232 -11.12 -28.07 11.49
#